data_AF-A0A838QWG1-F1
#
_entry.id   AF-A0A838QWG1-F1
#
_cell.length_a   1.000
_cell.length_b   1.000
_cell.length_c   1.000
_cell.angle_alpha   90.00
_cell.angle_beta   90.00
_cell.angle_gamma   90.00
#
_symmetry.space_group_name_H-M   'P 1'
#
loop_
_entity.id
_entity.type
_entity.pdbx_description
1 polymer ?
#
loop_
_entity_poly.entity_id
_entity_poly.type
_entity_poly.pdbx_seq_one_letter_code
_entity_poly.pdbx_strand_id
1 'polypeptide(L)'
;MPDPTPPVSAPSASRGVLLSLFIVAAIIGAAGALLYFGARLNRQENDRRADDRRRNEFAAIKEGPDDEILIYDAELLAMIVADPDAAERATSLVFSDVDFSDERFAAINKLVRLQNVGVYSSQNADALLKYVEGMASIERMWIETSPIQDDGIRLLATLPNLKKIHFEQEMSAKQIELLEKTLPKVSVDTPFTLEDEPR
;
A
#
# COMPACT_ATOMS: atom_id res chain seq x y z
N MET A 1 76.45 50.44 19.56
CA MET A 1 75.80 49.22 20.07
C MET A 1 74.33 49.55 20.29
N PRO A 2 73.40 48.93 19.53
CA PRO A 2 71.96 49.11 19.73
C PRO A 2 71.43 48.14 20.79
N ASP A 3 70.44 48.59 21.55
CA ASP A 3 69.68 47.82 22.54
C ASP A 3 68.55 47.06 21.81
N PRO A 4 68.40 45.72 21.96
CA PRO A 4 67.34 44.99 21.28
C PRO A 4 66.01 45.17 22.00
N THR A 5 65.04 45.77 21.31
CA THR A 5 63.63 45.80 21.73
C THR A 5 63.07 44.38 21.85
N PRO A 6 62.23 44.09 22.87
CA PRO A 6 61.55 42.80 22.98
C PRO A 6 60.42 42.68 21.94
N PRO A 7 60.11 41.45 21.49
CA PRO A 7 59.10 41.23 20.46
C PRO A 7 57.68 41.45 21.00
N VAL A 8 56.85 42.07 20.16
CA VAL A 8 55.40 42.24 20.35
C VAL A 8 54.74 40.87 20.48
N SER A 9 54.10 40.61 21.63
CA SER A 9 53.26 39.43 21.82
C SER A 9 51.98 39.55 21.00
N ALA A 10 51.75 38.61 20.07
CA ALA A 10 50.48 38.47 19.37
C ALA A 10 49.39 37.95 20.34
N PRO A 11 48.14 38.47 20.28
CA PRO A 11 47.07 38.02 21.16
C PRO A 11 46.66 36.56 20.87
N SER A 12 46.55 35.75 21.94
CA SER A 12 46.14 34.35 21.90
C SER A 12 44.65 34.19 21.58
N ALA A 13 44.28 34.23 20.29
CA ALA A 13 42.89 34.08 19.85
C ALA A 13 42.44 32.62 19.63
N SER A 14 43.31 31.61 19.85
CA SER A 14 43.04 30.23 19.44
C SER A 14 42.27 29.38 20.48
N ARG A 15 42.34 29.70 21.77
CA ARG A 15 41.70 28.87 22.83
C ARG A 15 40.18 29.06 22.93
N GLY A 16 39.67 30.28 22.74
CA GLY A 16 38.23 30.57 22.81
C GLY A 16 37.44 30.00 21.63
N VAL A 17 38.04 30.01 20.43
CA VAL A 17 37.44 29.48 19.19
C VAL A 17 37.40 27.95 19.21
N LEU A 18 38.41 27.28 19.76
CA LEU A 18 38.41 25.83 19.90
C LEU A 18 37.34 25.37 20.90
N LEU A 19 37.21 26.05 22.05
CA LEU A 19 36.21 25.70 23.06
C LEU A 19 34.77 25.89 22.54
N SER A 20 34.51 26.95 21.76
CA SER A 20 33.20 27.17 21.15
C SER A 20 32.89 26.12 20.07
N LEU A 21 33.88 25.69 19.28
CA LEU A 21 33.70 24.60 18.31
C LEU A 21 33.37 23.26 19.00
N PHE A 22 34.00 22.95 20.14
CA PHE A 22 33.66 21.75 20.92
C PHE A 22 32.24 21.80 21.49
N ILE A 23 31.80 22.95 22.00
CA ILE A 23 30.45 23.14 22.52
C ILE A 23 29.41 22.99 21.39
N VAL A 24 29.66 23.59 20.23
CA VAL A 24 28.78 23.46 19.06
C VAL A 24 28.73 22.01 18.57
N ALA A 25 29.87 21.30 18.50
CA ALA A 25 29.90 19.89 18.13
C ALA A 25 29.16 18.99 19.13
N ALA A 26 29.28 19.26 20.43
CA ALA A 26 28.55 18.54 21.47
C ALA A 26 27.02 18.77 21.38
N ILE A 27 26.59 20.00 21.10
CA ILE A 27 25.18 20.34 20.92
C ILE A 27 24.62 19.65 19.67
N ILE A 28 25.35 19.66 18.55
CA ILE A 28 24.95 18.98 17.31
C ILE A 28 24.86 17.47 17.53
N GLY A 29 25.84 16.87 18.23
CA GLY A 29 25.81 15.45 18.58
C GLY A 29 24.62 15.07 19.46
N ALA A 30 24.32 15.88 20.48
CA ALA A 30 23.17 15.67 21.36
C ALA A 30 21.84 15.82 20.62
N ALA A 31 21.72 16.82 19.75
CA ALA A 31 20.53 17.03 18.92
C ALA A 31 20.34 15.87 17.92
N GLY A 32 21.41 15.41 17.27
CA GLY A 32 21.37 14.24 16.39
C GLY A 32 20.96 12.96 17.13
N ALA A 33 21.47 12.74 18.34
CA ALA A 33 21.08 11.62 19.18
C ALA A 33 19.61 11.70 19.60
N LEU A 34 19.12 12.88 20.01
CA LEU A 34 17.72 13.10 20.35
C LEU A 34 16.78 12.89 19.16
N LEU A 35 17.16 13.35 17.96
CA LEU A 35 16.40 13.10 16.74
C LEU A 35 16.41 11.62 16.36
N TYR A 36 17.54 10.94 16.47
CA TYR A 36 17.67 9.52 16.17
C TYR A 36 16.88 8.65 17.16
N PHE A 37 17.02 8.87 18.46
CA PHE A 37 16.27 8.15 19.49
C PHE A 37 14.78 8.50 19.46
N GLY A 38 14.43 9.77 19.24
CA GLY A 38 13.05 10.20 19.06
C GLY A 38 12.39 9.54 17.85
N ALA A 39 13.06 9.50 16.69
CA ALA A 39 12.58 8.80 15.51
C ALA A 39 12.48 7.28 15.72
N ARG A 40 13.42 6.68 16.46
CA ARG A 40 13.42 5.24 16.78
C ARG A 40 12.29 4.85 17.75
N LEU A 41 12.03 5.68 18.76
CA LEU A 41 10.92 5.48 19.69
C LEU A 41 9.56 5.70 19.01
N ASN A 42 9.45 6.73 18.15
CA ASN A 42 8.24 7.01 17.39
C ASN A 42 7.89 5.90 16.38
N ARG A 43 8.90 5.27 15.74
CA ARG A 43 8.69 4.08 14.91
C ARG A 43 8.14 2.92 15.74
N GLN A 44 8.74 2.63 16.89
CA GLN A 44 8.30 1.53 17.75
C GLN A 44 6.87 1.72 18.30
N GLU A 45 6.47 2.96 18.59
CA GLU A 45 5.13 3.26 19.06
C GLU A 45 4.08 3.25 17.93
N ASN A 46 4.45 3.69 16.73
CA ASN A 46 3.61 3.53 15.54
C ASN A 46 3.41 2.07 15.15
N ASP A 47 4.47 1.25 15.23
CA ASP A 47 4.41 -0.18 14.92
C ASP A 47 3.48 -0.90 15.91
N ARG A 48 3.58 -0.59 17.20
CA ARG A 48 2.68 -1.14 18.24
C ARG A 48 1.22 -0.68 18.08
N ARG A 49 0.99 0.59 17.75
CA ARG A 49 -0.36 1.10 17.45
C ARG A 49 -0.94 0.50 16.17
N ALA A 50 -0.09 0.18 15.18
CA ALA A 50 -0.49 -0.54 13.99
C ALA A 50 -0.85 -2.00 14.30
N ASP A 51 -0.09 -2.68 15.17
CA ASP A 51 -0.41 -4.03 15.66
C ASP A 51 -1.74 -4.08 16.42
N ASP A 52 -2.01 -3.07 17.25
CA ASP A 52 -3.23 -3.01 18.05
C ASP A 52 -4.46 -2.60 17.22
N ARG A 53 -4.29 -1.74 16.22
CA ARG A 53 -5.33 -1.48 15.21
C ARG A 53 -5.65 -2.74 14.41
N ARG A 54 -4.63 -3.44 13.89
CA ARG A 54 -4.81 -4.72 13.18
C ARG A 54 -5.57 -5.75 14.02
N ARG A 55 -5.25 -5.87 15.31
CA ARG A 55 -5.95 -6.80 16.22
C ARG A 55 -7.39 -6.37 16.51
N ASN A 56 -7.66 -5.08 16.68
CA ASN A 56 -9.01 -4.58 16.94
C ASN A 56 -9.90 -4.62 15.69
N GLU A 57 -9.34 -4.36 14.51
CA GLU A 57 -10.04 -4.49 13.22
C GLU A 57 -10.31 -5.96 12.89
N PHE A 58 -9.35 -6.86 13.12
CA PHE A 58 -9.57 -8.31 13.04
C PHE A 58 -10.64 -8.82 14.03
N ALA A 59 -10.78 -8.17 15.19
CA ALA A 59 -11.85 -8.45 16.14
C ALA A 59 -13.19 -7.88 15.68
N ALA A 60 -13.22 -6.70 15.04
CA ALA A 60 -14.45 -6.12 14.48
C ALA A 60 -15.02 -6.93 13.32
N ILE A 61 -14.15 -7.57 12.51
CA ILE A 61 -14.53 -8.54 11.48
C ILE A 61 -15.26 -9.77 12.09
N LYS A 62 -15.08 -10.04 13.39
CA LYS A 62 -15.77 -11.14 14.09
C LYS A 62 -17.15 -10.77 14.65
N GLU A 63 -17.57 -9.50 14.62
CA GLU A 63 -18.81 -9.03 15.28
C GLU A 63 -19.83 -8.32 14.35
N GLY A 64 -19.53 -8.10 13.06
CA GLY A 64 -20.43 -7.44 12.10
C GLY A 64 -21.27 -8.40 11.23
N PRO A 65 -22.41 -7.98 10.64
CA PRO A 65 -23.35 -8.88 10.00
C PRO A 65 -23.02 -9.30 8.55
N ASP A 66 -21.94 -8.86 7.90
CA ASP A 66 -21.68 -9.19 6.48
C ASP A 66 -20.19 -9.48 6.19
N ASP A 67 -19.95 -10.51 5.37
CA ASP A 67 -18.76 -11.36 5.26
C ASP A 67 -17.48 -10.74 4.64
N GLU A 68 -17.33 -9.42 4.62
CA GLU A 68 -16.22 -8.74 3.92
C GLU A 68 -15.00 -8.49 4.83
N ILE A 69 -13.86 -9.06 4.45
CA ILE A 69 -12.60 -8.91 5.18
C ILE A 69 -11.78 -7.81 4.49
N LEU A 70 -11.52 -6.71 5.20
CA LEU A 70 -10.71 -5.60 4.71
C LEU A 70 -9.21 -5.93 4.81
N ILE A 71 -8.49 -5.72 3.72
CA ILE A 71 -7.06 -6.00 3.57
C ILE A 71 -6.33 -4.69 3.22
N TYR A 72 -5.52 -4.21 4.16
CA TYR A 72 -4.74 -2.97 4.03
C TYR A 72 -3.23 -3.23 3.84
N ASP A 73 -2.79 -4.48 4.04
CA ASP A 73 -1.39 -4.86 3.83
C ASP A 73 -1.29 -6.35 3.48
N ALA A 74 -0.14 -6.74 2.92
CA ALA A 74 0.09 -8.11 2.48
C ALA A 74 0.33 -9.09 3.64
N GLU A 75 0.70 -8.60 4.83
CA GLU A 75 0.92 -9.44 6.00
C GLU A 75 -0.40 -9.99 6.53
N LEU A 76 -1.46 -9.16 6.56
CA LEU A 76 -2.80 -9.59 6.95
C LEU A 76 -3.33 -10.69 6.01
N LEU A 77 -3.12 -10.55 4.71
CA LEU A 77 -3.47 -11.60 3.75
C LEU A 77 -2.68 -12.89 4.04
N ALA A 78 -1.36 -12.78 4.28
CA ALA A 78 -0.52 -13.93 4.61
C ALA A 78 -1.00 -14.63 5.89
N MET A 79 -1.42 -13.87 6.92
CA MET A 79 -1.99 -14.41 8.15
C MET A 79 -3.29 -15.18 7.89
N ILE A 80 -4.19 -14.64 7.06
CA ILE A 80 -5.46 -15.32 6.68
C ILE A 80 -5.16 -16.61 5.94
N VAL A 81 -4.21 -16.59 5.01
CA VAL A 81 -3.82 -17.77 4.22
C VAL A 81 -3.13 -18.83 5.09
N ALA A 82 -2.38 -18.41 6.11
CA ALA A 82 -1.68 -19.32 7.02
C ALA A 82 -2.60 -20.01 8.03
N ASP A 83 -3.77 -19.44 8.32
CA ASP A 83 -4.78 -20.02 9.21
C ASP A 83 -5.85 -20.77 8.39
N PRO A 84 -5.94 -22.12 8.50
CA PRO A 84 -6.88 -22.91 7.72
C PRO A 84 -8.35 -22.54 7.93
N ASP A 85 -8.73 -22.18 9.17
CA ASP A 85 -10.12 -21.85 9.50
C ASP A 85 -10.48 -20.46 8.94
N ALA A 86 -9.54 -19.52 8.99
CA ALA A 86 -9.70 -18.21 8.36
C ALA A 86 -9.77 -18.32 6.83
N ALA A 87 -8.86 -19.09 6.23
CA ALA A 87 -8.82 -19.32 4.79
C ALA A 87 -10.09 -20.01 4.26
N GLU A 88 -10.67 -20.96 5.01
CA GLU A 88 -11.94 -21.60 4.63
C GLU A 88 -13.14 -20.63 4.70
N ARG A 89 -13.07 -19.64 5.59
CA ARG A 89 -14.15 -18.65 5.78
C ARG A 89 -14.01 -17.41 4.88
N ALA A 90 -12.84 -17.18 4.29
CA ALA A 90 -12.59 -16.01 3.44
C ALA A 90 -13.32 -16.12 2.08
N THR A 91 -14.58 -15.64 2.04
CA THR A 91 -15.42 -15.61 0.84
C THR A 91 -15.47 -14.24 0.17
N SER A 92 -15.20 -13.17 0.92
CA SER A 92 -15.15 -11.80 0.42
C SER A 92 -13.94 -11.05 0.99
N LEU A 93 -13.06 -10.57 0.12
CA LEU A 93 -11.91 -9.75 0.48
C LEU A 93 -12.02 -8.38 -0.20
N VAL A 94 -11.69 -7.32 0.55
CA VAL A 94 -11.66 -5.95 0.05
C VAL A 94 -10.30 -5.35 0.31
N PHE A 95 -9.56 -5.10 -0.77
CA PHE A 95 -8.24 -4.46 -0.71
C PHE A 95 -8.41 -2.95 -0.74
N SER A 96 -7.83 -2.26 0.23
CA SER A 96 -7.99 -0.81 0.37
C SER A 96 -6.66 -0.14 0.63
N ASP A 97 -6.31 0.86 -0.16
CA ASP A 97 -5.05 1.62 -0.07
C ASP A 97 -3.79 0.73 -0.09
N VAL A 98 -3.80 -0.31 -0.94
CA VAL A 98 -2.66 -1.23 -1.10
C VAL A 98 -1.91 -1.01 -2.41
N ASP A 99 -0.67 -1.49 -2.46
CA ASP A 99 0.12 -1.60 -3.68
C ASP A 99 0.37 -3.07 -4.03
N PHE A 100 -0.25 -3.56 -5.11
CA PHE A 100 -0.10 -4.94 -5.57
C PHE A 100 1.25 -5.25 -6.24
N SER A 101 2.17 -4.27 -6.33
CA SER A 101 3.57 -4.52 -6.67
C SER A 101 4.28 -5.39 -5.62
N ASP A 102 3.74 -5.44 -4.40
CA ASP A 102 4.18 -6.38 -3.37
C ASP A 102 3.74 -7.81 -3.71
N GLU A 103 4.71 -8.64 -4.11
CA GLU A 103 4.49 -10.03 -4.51
C GLU A 103 3.85 -10.89 -3.41
N ARG A 104 3.87 -10.46 -2.15
CA ARG A 104 3.19 -11.17 -1.04
C ARG A 104 1.68 -11.22 -1.25
N PHE A 105 1.10 -10.29 -2.01
CA PHE A 105 -0.32 -10.35 -2.39
C PHE A 105 -0.66 -11.55 -3.29
N ALA A 106 0.34 -12.20 -3.92
CA ALA A 106 0.13 -13.43 -4.69
C ALA A 106 -0.45 -14.58 -3.84
N ALA A 107 -0.34 -14.51 -2.51
CA ALA A 107 -0.92 -15.50 -1.59
C ALA A 107 -2.46 -15.60 -1.71
N ILE A 108 -3.14 -14.61 -2.29
CA ILE A 108 -4.59 -14.62 -2.54
C ILE A 108 -5.05 -15.85 -3.33
N ASN A 109 -4.18 -16.39 -4.20
CA ASN A 109 -4.48 -17.58 -5.00
C ASN A 109 -4.67 -18.88 -4.18
N LYS A 110 -4.37 -18.84 -2.88
CA LYS A 110 -4.61 -19.95 -1.94
C LYS A 110 -6.03 -19.96 -1.40
N LEU A 111 -6.78 -18.87 -1.55
CA LEU A 111 -8.15 -18.74 -1.02
C LEU A 111 -9.17 -19.31 -2.01
N VAL A 112 -9.25 -20.64 -2.06
CA VAL A 112 -10.07 -21.38 -3.04
C VAL A 112 -11.58 -21.20 -2.88
N ARG A 113 -12.04 -20.55 -1.81
CA ARG A 113 -13.45 -20.23 -1.55
C ARG A 113 -13.78 -18.75 -1.74
N LEU A 114 -12.81 -17.94 -2.17
CA LEU A 114 -12.97 -16.51 -2.39
C LEU A 114 -13.87 -16.26 -3.60
N GLN A 115 -15.01 -15.62 -3.37
CA GLN A 115 -16.05 -15.36 -4.37
C GLN A 115 -16.12 -13.88 -4.78
N ASN A 116 -15.86 -12.98 -3.82
CA ASN A 116 -16.05 -11.56 -3.97
C ASN A 116 -14.71 -10.86 -3.72
N VAL A 117 -14.27 -10.02 -4.67
CA VAL A 117 -13.01 -9.28 -4.56
C VAL A 117 -13.26 -7.80 -4.83
N GLY A 118 -13.05 -6.98 -3.79
CA GLY A 118 -13.07 -5.53 -3.87
C GLY A 118 -11.69 -4.93 -3.96
N VAL A 119 -11.54 -3.87 -4.74
CA VAL A 119 -10.32 -3.08 -4.83
C VAL A 119 -10.68 -1.60 -4.73
N TYR A 120 -10.17 -0.93 -3.72
CA TYR A 120 -10.47 0.47 -3.43
C TYR A 120 -9.17 1.26 -3.30
N SER A 121 -9.06 2.38 -4.02
CA SER A 121 -7.94 3.32 -3.93
C SER A 121 -6.56 2.65 -3.92
N SER A 122 -6.37 1.61 -4.72
CA SER A 122 -5.17 0.76 -4.70
C SER A 122 -4.37 0.91 -6.00
N GLN A 123 -3.07 0.61 -5.92
CA GLN A 123 -2.13 0.75 -7.03
C GLN A 123 -1.77 -0.61 -7.64
N ASN A 124 -1.40 -0.59 -8.92
CA ASN A 124 -0.99 -1.79 -9.67
C ASN A 124 -2.06 -2.89 -9.72
N ALA A 125 -3.34 -2.54 -9.86
CA ALA A 125 -4.46 -3.48 -9.87
C ALA A 125 -4.34 -4.59 -10.94
N ASP A 126 -3.63 -4.36 -12.05
CA ASP A 126 -3.32 -5.41 -13.03
C ASP A 126 -2.53 -6.59 -12.43
N ALA A 127 -1.68 -6.33 -11.43
CA ALA A 127 -0.93 -7.36 -10.72
C ALA A 127 -1.86 -8.26 -9.88
N LEU A 128 -2.89 -7.70 -9.23
CA LEU A 128 -3.92 -8.50 -8.58
C LEU A 128 -4.59 -9.46 -9.57
N LEU A 129 -4.97 -8.96 -10.75
CA LEU A 129 -5.61 -9.76 -11.79
C LEU A 129 -4.73 -10.92 -12.27
N LYS A 130 -3.41 -10.71 -12.30
CA LYS A 130 -2.44 -11.77 -12.57
C LYS A 130 -2.37 -12.78 -11.43
N TYR A 131 -2.44 -12.35 -10.17
CA TYR A 131 -2.44 -13.26 -9.03
C TYR A 131 -3.68 -14.14 -8.96
N VAL A 132 -4.84 -13.64 -9.42
CA VAL A 132 -6.10 -14.39 -9.42
C VAL A 132 -6.40 -15.10 -10.74
N GLU A 133 -5.46 -15.11 -11.69
CA GLU A 133 -5.63 -15.73 -13.00
C GLU A 133 -6.14 -17.19 -12.88
N GLY A 134 -7.23 -17.52 -13.58
CA GLY A 134 -7.81 -18.86 -13.57
C GLY A 134 -8.56 -19.26 -12.29
N MET A 135 -8.71 -18.36 -11.30
CA MET A 135 -9.47 -18.67 -10.08
C MET A 135 -10.96 -18.87 -10.38
N ALA A 136 -11.40 -20.12 -10.36
CA ALA A 136 -12.78 -20.49 -10.64
C ALA A 136 -13.77 -20.15 -9.52
N SER A 137 -13.29 -19.74 -8.34
CA SER A 137 -14.17 -19.37 -7.23
C SER A 137 -14.72 -17.96 -7.34
N ILE A 138 -14.02 -17.05 -8.02
CA ILE A 138 -14.39 -15.63 -8.10
C ILE A 138 -15.61 -15.45 -8.99
N GLU A 139 -16.64 -14.81 -8.43
CA GLU A 139 -17.90 -14.53 -9.10
C GLU A 139 -18.17 -13.04 -9.27
N ARG A 140 -17.66 -12.19 -8.37
CA ARG A 140 -17.92 -10.75 -8.37
C ARG A 140 -16.67 -9.96 -8.07
N MET A 141 -16.49 -8.89 -8.82
CA MET A 141 -15.43 -7.92 -8.57
C MET A 141 -15.96 -6.49 -8.59
N TRP A 142 -15.39 -5.62 -7.77
CA TRP A 142 -15.62 -4.18 -7.84
C TRP A 142 -14.29 -3.46 -7.70
N ILE A 143 -14.06 -2.50 -8.57
CA ILE A 143 -12.80 -1.78 -8.70
C ILE A 143 -13.13 -0.29 -8.66
N GLU A 144 -12.71 0.38 -7.60
CA GLU A 144 -12.94 1.80 -7.35
C GLU A 144 -11.61 2.53 -7.22
N THR A 145 -11.45 3.60 -8.00
CA THR A 145 -10.25 4.45 -7.96
C THR A 145 -8.95 3.63 -8.03
N SER A 146 -8.93 2.60 -8.87
CA SER A 146 -7.84 1.62 -8.96
C SER A 146 -7.66 1.23 -10.44
N PRO A 147 -7.00 2.08 -11.24
CA PRO A 147 -7.00 1.95 -12.69
C PRO A 147 -6.36 0.63 -13.13
N ILE A 148 -7.00 -0.01 -14.13
CA ILE A 148 -6.48 -1.20 -14.83
C ILE A 148 -6.20 -0.85 -16.29
N GLN A 149 -5.19 -1.51 -16.88
CA GLN A 149 -4.83 -1.31 -18.28
C GLN A 149 -5.51 -2.33 -19.21
N ASP A 150 -5.34 -2.16 -20.53
CA ASP A 150 -5.88 -3.08 -21.55
C ASP A 150 -5.49 -4.54 -21.28
N ASP A 151 -4.28 -4.79 -20.74
CA ASP A 151 -3.83 -6.14 -20.38
C ASP A 151 -4.53 -6.69 -19.13
N GLY A 152 -4.78 -5.84 -18.13
CA GLY A 152 -5.61 -6.20 -16.97
C GLY A 152 -7.02 -6.59 -17.38
N ILE A 153 -7.63 -5.85 -18.30
CA ILE A 153 -8.96 -6.18 -18.85
C ILE A 153 -8.96 -7.59 -19.46
N ARG A 154 -7.91 -7.98 -20.18
CA ARG A 154 -7.79 -9.33 -20.77
C ARG A 154 -7.69 -10.42 -19.71
N LEU A 155 -7.02 -10.15 -18.59
CA LEU A 155 -6.90 -11.10 -17.47
C LEU A 155 -8.25 -11.41 -16.82
N LEU A 156 -9.22 -10.49 -16.84
CA LEU A 156 -10.57 -10.74 -16.33
C LEU A 156 -11.26 -11.91 -17.06
N ALA A 157 -10.98 -12.11 -18.35
CA ALA A 157 -11.57 -13.22 -19.12
C ALA A 157 -11.02 -14.60 -18.70
N THR A 158 -9.94 -14.64 -17.92
CA THR A 158 -9.38 -15.88 -17.38
C THR A 158 -10.15 -16.39 -16.16
N LEU A 159 -11.05 -15.58 -15.59
CA LEU A 159 -11.89 -15.94 -14.46
C LEU A 159 -13.17 -16.65 -14.95
N PRO A 160 -13.22 -18.00 -14.93
CA PRO A 160 -14.21 -18.75 -15.69
C PRO A 160 -15.65 -18.60 -15.16
N ASN A 161 -15.79 -18.18 -13.90
CA ASN A 161 -17.08 -18.03 -13.21
C ASN A 161 -17.39 -16.58 -12.83
N LEU A 162 -16.65 -15.59 -13.36
CA LEU A 162 -16.94 -14.19 -13.14
C LEU A 162 -18.32 -13.85 -13.74
N LYS A 163 -19.22 -13.32 -12.91
CA LYS A 163 -20.60 -12.98 -13.29
C LYS A 163 -20.84 -11.48 -13.33
N LYS A 164 -20.18 -10.74 -12.44
CA LYS A 164 -20.36 -9.29 -12.31
C LYS A 164 -19.03 -8.59 -12.09
N ILE A 165 -18.85 -7.46 -12.76
CA ILE A 165 -17.77 -6.53 -12.48
C ILE A 165 -18.31 -5.10 -12.49
N HIS A 166 -17.95 -4.34 -11.46
CA HIS A 166 -18.30 -2.94 -11.30
C HIS A 166 -17.04 -2.07 -11.30
N PHE A 167 -17.08 -0.93 -11.99
CA PHE A 167 -15.99 0.05 -12.01
C PHE A 167 -16.46 1.41 -11.55
N GLU A 168 -16.07 1.83 -10.36
CA GLU A 168 -16.34 3.18 -9.85
C GLU A 168 -15.15 4.09 -10.19
N GLN A 169 -14.93 4.32 -11.50
CA GLN A 169 -13.87 5.20 -12.01
C GLN A 169 -14.14 5.60 -13.46
N GLU A 170 -13.47 6.66 -13.91
CA GLU A 170 -13.52 7.11 -15.30
C GLU A 170 -12.86 6.08 -16.25
N MET A 171 -13.58 5.72 -17.31
CA MET A 171 -13.07 4.85 -18.37
C MET A 171 -13.28 5.48 -19.75
N SER A 172 -12.29 5.32 -20.63
CA SER A 172 -12.41 5.74 -22.04
C SER A 172 -13.34 4.83 -22.83
N ALA A 173 -13.95 5.36 -23.90
CA ALA A 173 -14.80 4.57 -24.81
C ALA A 173 -14.08 3.33 -25.36
N LYS A 174 -12.79 3.46 -25.69
CA LYS A 174 -11.94 2.34 -26.16
C LYS A 174 -11.81 1.23 -25.11
N GLN A 175 -11.62 1.59 -23.84
CA GLN A 175 -11.51 0.61 -22.75
C GLN A 175 -12.83 -0.11 -22.49
N ILE A 176 -13.96 0.61 -22.59
CA ILE A 176 -15.29 0.03 -22.44
C ILE A 176 -15.57 -0.96 -23.58
N GLU A 177 -15.28 -0.59 -24.84
CA GLU A 177 -15.41 -1.50 -25.99
C GLU A 177 -14.56 -2.78 -25.79
N LEU A 178 -13.33 -2.62 -25.28
CA LEU A 178 -12.46 -3.75 -24.97
C LEU A 178 -13.06 -4.64 -23.87
N LEU A 179 -13.61 -4.06 -22.81
CA LEU A 179 -14.28 -4.79 -21.72
C LEU A 179 -15.47 -5.60 -22.24
N GLU A 180 -16.40 -4.98 -22.95
CA GLU A 180 -17.60 -5.63 -23.48
C GLU A 180 -17.26 -6.80 -24.40
N LYS A 181 -16.25 -6.62 -25.27
CA LYS A 181 -15.76 -7.66 -26.17
C LYS A 181 -15.06 -8.80 -25.44
N THR A 182 -14.33 -8.46 -24.37
CA THR A 182 -13.54 -9.43 -23.58
C THR A 182 -14.44 -10.24 -22.65
N LEU A 183 -15.51 -9.64 -22.13
CA LEU A 183 -16.39 -10.22 -21.13
C LEU A 183 -17.87 -10.28 -21.58
N PRO A 184 -18.19 -10.88 -22.74
CA PRO A 184 -19.53 -10.79 -23.36
C PRO A 184 -20.65 -11.49 -22.57
N LYS A 185 -20.31 -12.21 -21.51
CA LYS A 185 -21.24 -12.96 -20.63
C LYS A 185 -21.25 -12.45 -19.19
N VAL A 186 -20.43 -11.44 -18.88
CA VAL A 186 -20.31 -10.85 -17.54
C VAL A 186 -21.15 -9.57 -17.52
N SER A 187 -21.89 -9.34 -16.44
CA SER A 187 -22.53 -8.05 -16.21
C SER A 187 -21.45 -7.02 -15.88
N VAL A 188 -21.19 -6.09 -16.79
CA VAL A 188 -20.23 -4.99 -16.62
C VAL A 188 -21.01 -3.72 -16.29
N ASP A 189 -20.65 -3.06 -15.19
CA ASP A 189 -21.18 -1.75 -14.80
C ASP A 189 -20.06 -0.71 -14.74
N THR A 190 -20.23 0.40 -15.46
CA THR A 190 -19.25 1.48 -15.65
C THR A 190 -19.98 2.83 -15.64
N PRO A 191 -20.38 3.36 -14.47
CA PRO A 191 -21.20 4.57 -14.37
C PRO A 191 -20.51 5.86 -14.84
N PHE A 192 -19.19 5.89 -14.94
CA PHE A 192 -18.42 7.08 -15.34
C PHE A 192 -17.68 6.83 -16.66
N THR A 193 -18.27 7.29 -17.76
CA THR A 193 -17.69 7.18 -19.09
C THR A 193 -17.15 8.53 -19.53
N LEU A 194 -15.88 8.58 -19.97
CA LEU A 194 -15.35 9.76 -20.64
C LEU A 194 -15.92 9.84 -22.05
N GLU A 195 -16.76 10.83 -22.32
CA GLU A 195 -17.13 11.18 -23.68
C GLU A 195 -15.87 11.66 -24.41
N ASP A 196 -15.54 11.05 -25.55
CA ASP A 196 -14.45 11.53 -26.39
C ASP A 196 -14.77 12.98 -26.82
N GLU A 197 -13.99 13.96 -26.36
CA GLU A 197 -14.09 15.30 -26.94
C GLU A 197 -13.79 15.21 -28.44
N PRO A 198 -14.63 15.81 -29.31
CA PRO A 198 -14.40 15.77 -30.74
C PRO A 198 -13.07 16.50 -31.05
N ARG A 199 -12.15 15.78 -31.71
CA ARG A 199 -10.91 16.36 -32.27
C ARG A 199 -11.19 17.46 -33.28
#